data_AF-A0A2I0K630-F1
#
_entry.id   AF-A0A2I0K630-F1
#
_cell.length_a   1.000
_cell.length_b   1.000
_cell.length_c   1.000
_cell.angle_alpha   90.00
_cell.angle_beta   90.00
_cell.angle_gamma   90.00
#
_symmetry.space_group_name_H-M   'P 1'
#
loop_
_entity.id
_entity.type
_entity.pdbx_description
1 polymer ?
#
loop_
_entity_poly.entity_id
_entity_poly.type
_entity_poly.pdbx_seq_one_letter_code
_entity_poly.pdbx_strand_id
1 'polypeptide(L)'
;MDSHRSTLAGRCGGVYTPSFELARMLREVQDDKTSTEYQRLAWDALRRSINGLVNKVTATNIKNIIQELFGENLIRGRGLFCRSCIKSQMASLGFTGEFAALVAVVNTEFPEPNPHFLENEKRYEEIKKSILGEESEEEDGSNARSVDEESNEEQMKINDDTGTNLVNLRSTIYLIIMSSRDFKEAGHKLLKIKLEPGQEKEPCAMLLECCSQEKTYLRYYSLLGKRFCMINRVYLEEFRDMFESIFPKDSPENTEVSIRFFTYISLESVPKNLREYQWQQRNKRKRGD
;
A
#
# COMPACT_ATOMS: atom_id res chain seq x y z
N MET A 1 -41.60 9.12 -8.89
CA MET A 1 -41.42 8.22 -7.75
C MET A 1 -40.18 7.41 -8.02
N ASP A 2 -39.05 8.00 -7.59
CA ASP A 2 -38.04 7.39 -6.72
C ASP A 2 -37.88 5.87 -6.71
N SER A 3 -36.69 5.28 -6.60
CA SER A 3 -35.30 5.74 -6.52
C SER A 3 -34.47 4.47 -6.23
N HIS A 4 -33.15 4.55 -6.40
CA HIS A 4 -32.14 3.56 -5.98
C HIS A 4 -31.86 2.36 -6.90
N ARG A 5 -31.31 2.68 -8.08
CA ARG A 5 -30.30 1.81 -8.71
C ARG A 5 -28.92 2.43 -8.46
N SER A 6 -28.40 2.25 -7.24
CA SER A 6 -27.03 2.64 -6.91
C SER A 6 -26.07 1.58 -7.43
N THR A 7 -25.44 1.90 -8.55
CA THR A 7 -24.28 1.22 -9.13
C THR A 7 -23.16 1.04 -8.08
N LEU A 8 -22.97 -0.19 -7.60
CA LEU A 8 -21.75 -0.65 -6.93
C LEU A 8 -20.64 -0.90 -7.96
N ALA A 9 -20.27 0.16 -8.69
CA ALA A 9 -19.10 0.21 -9.53
C ALA A 9 -18.14 1.26 -8.94
N GLY A 10 -17.55 0.91 -7.78
CA GLY A 10 -16.57 1.72 -7.07
C GLY A 10 -15.30 0.92 -6.85
N ARG A 11 -14.30 1.21 -7.68
CA ARG A 11 -12.93 0.67 -7.61
C ARG A 11 -12.34 0.81 -6.20
N CYS A 12 -11.64 -0.24 -5.77
CA CYS A 12 -10.47 -0.27 -4.88
C CYS A 12 -10.30 0.94 -3.94
N GLY A 13 -10.61 0.76 -2.67
CA GLY A 13 -10.26 1.67 -1.60
C GLY A 13 -11.05 1.30 -0.37
N GLY A 14 -10.36 0.93 0.71
CA GLY A 14 -10.96 0.50 1.98
C GLY A 14 -11.85 1.57 2.58
N VAL A 15 -13.10 1.63 2.11
CA VAL A 15 -14.20 2.28 2.80
C VAL A 15 -14.40 1.47 4.08
N TYR A 16 -14.26 2.13 5.22
CA TYR A 16 -14.59 1.53 6.50
C TYR A 16 -16.09 1.19 6.47
N THR A 17 -16.40 -0.07 6.23
CA THR A 17 -17.75 -0.60 6.39
C THR A 17 -17.92 -0.92 7.88
N PRO A 18 -18.87 -0.27 8.58
CA PRO A 18 -19.16 -0.59 9.97
C PRO A 18 -19.41 -2.08 10.17
N SER A 19 -18.92 -2.66 11.27
CA SER A 19 -18.91 -4.11 11.51
C SER A 19 -20.27 -4.79 11.34
N PHE A 20 -21.37 -4.13 11.72
CA PHE A 20 -22.73 -4.65 11.54
C PHE A 20 -23.15 -4.70 10.06
N GLU A 21 -22.71 -3.72 9.26
CA GLU A 21 -23.04 -3.60 7.85
C GLU A 21 -22.16 -4.53 7.01
N LEU A 22 -20.89 -4.71 7.41
CA LEU A 22 -20.04 -5.77 6.89
C LEU A 22 -20.67 -7.14 7.21
N ALA A 23 -21.11 -7.39 8.44
CA ALA A 23 -21.78 -8.63 8.82
C ALA A 23 -23.12 -8.87 8.08
N ARG A 24 -23.80 -7.81 7.64
CA ARG A 24 -24.99 -7.90 6.78
C ARG A 24 -24.62 -8.25 5.34
N MET A 25 -23.65 -7.53 4.77
CA MET A 25 -23.12 -7.81 3.43
C MET A 25 -22.53 -9.23 3.34
N LEU A 26 -21.85 -9.70 4.39
CA LEU A 26 -21.31 -11.06 4.51
C LEU A 26 -22.41 -12.13 4.51
N ARG A 27 -23.57 -11.85 5.12
CA ARG A 27 -24.74 -12.74 5.09
C ARG A 27 -25.42 -12.75 3.72
N GLU A 28 -25.55 -11.59 3.08
CA GLU A 28 -26.15 -11.49 1.74
C GLU A 28 -25.27 -12.15 0.64
N VAL A 29 -23.94 -12.16 0.84
CA VAL A 29 -22.97 -12.75 -0.09
C VAL A 29 -22.73 -14.24 0.17
N GLN A 30 -23.20 -14.79 1.30
CA GLN A 30 -23.06 -16.22 1.65
C GLN A 30 -23.86 -17.15 0.72
N ASP A 31 -24.94 -16.66 0.11
CA ASP A 31 -25.86 -17.46 -0.70
C ASP A 31 -25.35 -17.74 -2.12
N ASP A 32 -24.44 -16.92 -2.64
CA ASP A 32 -23.89 -17.07 -3.99
C ASP A 32 -22.38 -17.32 -3.96
N LYS A 33 -22.01 -18.58 -3.66
CA LYS A 33 -20.61 -19.06 -3.60
C LYS A 33 -19.85 -18.90 -4.93
N THR A 34 -20.55 -18.62 -6.03
CA THR A 34 -19.94 -18.42 -7.36
C THR A 34 -19.57 -16.97 -7.65
N SER A 35 -20.07 -16.03 -6.85
CA SER A 35 -19.80 -14.60 -7.00
C SER A 35 -18.33 -14.27 -6.79
N THR A 36 -17.78 -13.39 -7.64
CA THR A 36 -16.40 -12.91 -7.54
C THR A 36 -16.10 -12.21 -6.22
N GLU A 37 -17.11 -11.56 -5.62
CA GLU A 37 -16.97 -10.86 -4.33
C GLU A 37 -16.85 -11.85 -3.16
N TYR A 38 -17.66 -12.91 -3.15
CA TYR A 38 -17.53 -14.01 -2.19
C TYR A 38 -16.15 -14.67 -2.28
N GLN A 39 -15.71 -14.96 -3.51
CA GLN A 39 -14.41 -15.62 -3.73
C GLN A 39 -13.24 -14.78 -3.24
N ARG A 40 -13.26 -13.46 -3.43
CA ARG A 40 -12.24 -12.52 -2.92
C ARG A 40 -12.22 -12.49 -1.40
N LEU A 41 -13.38 -12.32 -0.80
CA LEU A 41 -13.52 -12.28 0.65
C LEU A 41 -13.03 -13.59 1.29
N ALA A 42 -13.45 -14.73 0.75
CA ALA A 42 -12.99 -16.05 1.21
C ALA A 42 -11.47 -16.22 1.04
N TRP A 43 -10.89 -15.67 -0.04
CA TRP A 43 -9.44 -15.70 -0.26
C TRP A 43 -8.69 -14.82 0.75
N ASP A 44 -9.21 -13.63 1.06
CA ASP A 44 -8.62 -12.73 2.05
C ASP A 44 -8.70 -13.29 3.47
N ALA A 45 -9.82 -13.95 3.82
CA ALA A 45 -9.97 -14.67 5.09
C ALA A 45 -8.95 -15.80 5.21
N LEU A 46 -8.84 -16.65 4.18
CA LEU A 46 -7.88 -17.75 4.11
C LEU A 46 -6.44 -17.25 4.27
N ARG A 47 -6.09 -16.15 3.60
CA ARG A 47 -4.76 -15.52 3.72
C ARG A 47 -4.47 -15.06 5.15
N ARG A 48 -5.42 -14.40 5.82
CA ARG A 48 -5.25 -13.93 7.20
C ARG A 48 -5.11 -15.08 8.18
N SER A 49 -5.92 -16.13 8.02
CA SER A 49 -5.88 -17.32 8.87
C SER A 49 -4.52 -18.04 8.77
N ILE A 50 -4.10 -18.38 7.54
CA ILE A 50 -2.81 -19.04 7.30
C ILE A 50 -1.62 -18.21 7.83
N ASN A 51 -1.62 -16.90 7.60
CA ASN A 51 -0.56 -16.03 8.13
C ASN A 51 -0.54 -16.01 9.66
N GLY A 52 -1.72 -15.92 10.28
CA GLY A 52 -1.86 -15.93 11.74
C GLY A 52 -1.36 -17.23 12.37
N LEU A 53 -1.67 -18.37 11.77
CA LEU A 53 -1.24 -19.69 12.24
C LEU A 53 0.27 -19.88 12.14
N VAL A 54 0.85 -19.53 10.98
CA VAL A 54 2.30 -19.64 10.76
C VAL A 54 3.08 -18.77 11.74
N ASN A 55 2.63 -17.54 12.00
CA ASN A 55 3.34 -16.63 12.90
C ASN A 55 3.30 -17.05 14.39
N LYS A 56 2.34 -17.90 14.77
CA LYS A 56 2.17 -18.37 16.14
C LYS A 56 2.86 -19.70 16.42
N VAL A 57 3.47 -20.32 15.41
CA VAL A 57 4.05 -21.66 15.55
C VAL A 57 5.26 -21.66 16.49
N THR A 58 5.28 -22.61 17.42
CA THR A 58 6.38 -22.89 18.34
C THR A 58 6.53 -24.39 18.50
N ALA A 59 7.70 -24.85 18.99
CA ALA A 59 7.95 -26.27 19.24
C ALA A 59 6.92 -26.93 20.18
N THR A 60 6.26 -26.15 21.06
CA THR A 60 5.29 -26.67 22.02
C THR A 60 3.86 -26.71 21.49
N ASN A 61 3.50 -25.85 20.54
CA ASN A 61 2.12 -25.75 20.03
C ASN A 61 1.95 -26.28 18.60
N ILE A 62 3.03 -26.69 17.94
CA ILE A 62 3.03 -27.09 16.53
C ILE A 62 1.96 -28.14 16.20
N LYS A 63 1.67 -29.07 17.10
CA LYS A 63 0.62 -30.08 16.91
C LYS A 63 -0.77 -29.45 16.76
N ASN A 64 -1.11 -28.48 17.62
CA ASN A 64 -2.40 -27.80 17.57
C ASN A 64 -2.49 -26.88 16.35
N ILE A 65 -1.40 -26.16 16.05
CA ILE A 65 -1.31 -25.32 14.85
C ILE A 65 -1.52 -26.15 13.59
N ILE A 66 -0.94 -27.35 13.51
CA ILE A 66 -1.15 -28.26 12.37
C ILE A 66 -2.62 -28.66 12.22
N GLN A 67 -3.30 -28.97 13.33
CA GLN A 67 -4.73 -29.32 13.29
C GLN A 67 -5.59 -28.14 12.79
N GLU A 68 -5.35 -26.94 13.31
CA GLU A 68 -6.03 -25.72 12.84
C GLU A 68 -5.70 -25.43 11.37
N LEU A 69 -4.44 -25.63 10.96
CA LEU A 69 -3.97 -25.39 9.60
C LEU A 69 -4.62 -26.34 8.58
N PHE A 70 -4.82 -27.61 8.93
CA PHE A 70 -5.59 -28.55 8.09
C PHE A 70 -7.11 -28.27 8.11
N GLY A 71 -7.60 -27.45 9.03
CA GLY A 71 -8.96 -26.90 8.98
C GLY A 71 -9.18 -25.94 7.80
N GLU A 72 -8.13 -25.26 7.35
CA GLU A 72 -8.11 -24.24 6.29
C GLU A 72 -7.81 -24.83 4.91
N ASN A 73 -8.41 -24.34 3.82
CA ASN A 73 -8.20 -24.92 2.48
C ASN A 73 -6.76 -24.70 1.95
N LEU A 74 -5.83 -25.58 2.32
CA LEU A 74 -4.40 -25.50 1.95
C LEU A 74 -4.15 -25.83 0.49
N ILE A 75 -5.05 -26.54 -0.21
CA ILE A 75 -4.91 -26.76 -1.65
C ILE A 75 -5.08 -25.42 -2.40
N ARG A 76 -6.13 -24.66 -2.07
CA ARG A 76 -6.34 -23.30 -2.58
C ARG A 76 -5.29 -22.33 -2.05
N GLY A 77 -4.94 -22.47 -0.77
CA GLY A 77 -4.04 -21.60 -0.03
C GLY A 77 -2.55 -21.93 -0.18
N ARG A 78 -2.15 -22.91 -1.01
CA ARG A 78 -0.76 -23.40 -1.06
C ARG A 78 0.27 -22.31 -1.28
N GLY A 79 0.01 -21.42 -2.24
CA GLY A 79 0.88 -20.27 -2.51
C GLY A 79 0.92 -19.26 -1.36
N LEU A 80 -0.18 -19.12 -0.61
CA LEU A 80 -0.26 -18.27 0.57
C LEU A 80 0.55 -18.87 1.72
N PHE A 81 0.40 -20.17 1.96
CA PHE A 81 1.15 -20.92 2.96
C PHE A 81 2.65 -20.87 2.72
N CYS A 82 3.12 -21.18 1.50
CA CYS A 82 4.54 -21.11 1.17
C CYS A 82 5.10 -19.69 1.36
N ARG A 83 4.37 -18.67 0.88
CA ARG A 83 4.80 -17.27 1.04
C ARG A 83 4.82 -16.84 2.51
N SER A 84 3.86 -17.30 3.31
CA SER A 84 3.81 -17.05 4.74
C SER A 84 5.04 -17.66 5.42
N CYS A 85 5.30 -18.95 5.22
CA CYS A 85 6.46 -19.64 5.81
C CYS A 85 7.79 -18.99 5.43
N ILE A 86 7.98 -18.63 4.15
CA ILE A 86 9.21 -17.96 3.69
C ILE A 86 9.37 -16.60 4.36
N LYS A 87 8.29 -15.80 4.44
CA LYS A 87 8.33 -14.49 5.09
C LYS A 87 8.62 -14.60 6.58
N SER A 88 7.95 -15.51 7.28
CA SER A 88 8.15 -15.72 8.71
C SER A 88 9.53 -16.29 9.03
N GLN A 89 10.09 -17.14 8.15
CA GLN A 89 11.48 -17.62 8.23
C GLN A 89 12.49 -16.49 8.06
N MET A 90 12.30 -15.63 7.06
CA MET A 90 13.18 -14.48 6.81
C MET A 90 13.13 -13.47 7.95
N ALA A 91 11.99 -13.36 8.63
CA ALA A 91 11.86 -12.56 9.82
C ALA A 91 12.57 -13.24 11.01
N SER A 92 12.16 -14.46 11.35
CA SER A 92 12.55 -15.09 12.60
C SER A 92 13.37 -16.36 12.36
N LEU A 93 14.67 -16.19 12.12
CA LEU A 93 15.62 -17.30 11.93
C LEU A 93 15.69 -18.27 13.13
N GLY A 94 15.29 -17.81 14.33
CA GLY A 94 15.23 -18.63 15.55
C GLY A 94 14.19 -19.75 15.53
N PHE A 95 13.19 -19.69 14.63
CA PHE A 95 12.11 -20.69 14.54
C PHE A 95 12.23 -21.59 13.29
N THR A 96 13.45 -21.72 12.75
CA THR A 96 13.68 -22.47 11.51
C THR A 96 13.24 -23.93 11.63
N GLY A 97 13.44 -24.56 12.79
CA GLY A 97 13.05 -25.95 13.02
C GLY A 97 11.53 -26.14 12.98
N GLU A 98 10.79 -25.18 13.53
CA GLU A 98 9.34 -25.15 13.59
C GLU A 98 8.72 -24.96 12.21
N PHE A 99 9.25 -24.01 11.42
CA PHE A 99 8.79 -23.81 10.05
C PHE A 99 9.13 -25.02 9.16
N ALA A 100 10.32 -25.61 9.32
CA ALA A 100 10.70 -26.81 8.58
C ALA A 100 9.80 -28.01 8.92
N ALA A 101 9.47 -28.20 10.20
CA ALA A 101 8.54 -29.23 10.63
C ALA A 101 7.14 -29.02 10.07
N LEU A 102 6.64 -27.78 10.07
CA LEU A 102 5.33 -27.44 9.50
C LEU A 102 5.27 -27.77 7.99
N VAL A 103 6.31 -27.37 7.23
CA VAL A 103 6.41 -27.65 5.80
C VAL A 103 6.55 -29.16 5.54
N ALA A 104 7.32 -29.88 6.35
CA ALA A 104 7.49 -31.32 6.21
C ALA A 104 6.14 -32.05 6.37
N VAL A 105 5.36 -31.72 7.40
CA VAL A 105 4.04 -32.32 7.63
C VAL A 105 3.06 -31.98 6.52
N VAL A 106 3.02 -30.73 6.04
CA VAL A 106 2.15 -30.39 4.91
C VAL A 106 2.55 -31.14 3.64
N ASN A 107 3.85 -31.39 3.43
CA ASN A 107 4.34 -32.13 2.27
C ASN A 107 4.06 -33.64 2.33
N THR A 108 3.87 -34.24 3.52
CA THR A 108 3.48 -35.66 3.61
C THR A 108 2.03 -35.87 3.20
N GLU A 109 1.15 -34.91 3.50
CA GLU A 109 -0.29 -35.04 3.28
C GLU A 109 -0.75 -34.59 1.88
N PHE A 110 -0.01 -33.69 1.21
CA PHE A 110 -0.44 -33.08 -0.07
C PHE A 110 0.60 -33.12 -1.20
N PRO A 111 0.84 -34.29 -1.83
CA PRO A 111 1.69 -34.38 -3.02
C PRO A 111 0.97 -33.89 -4.31
N GLU A 112 1.65 -32.96 -5.00
CA GLU A 112 1.42 -32.34 -6.33
C GLU A 112 0.03 -31.77 -6.74
N PRO A 113 0.01 -30.65 -7.50
CA PRO A 113 -1.23 -30.02 -7.96
C PRO A 113 -1.91 -30.79 -9.11
N ASN A 114 -3.16 -31.20 -8.91
CA ASN A 114 -4.04 -31.68 -9.98
C ASN A 114 -4.81 -30.49 -10.62
N PRO A 115 -4.89 -30.35 -11.96
CA PRO A 115 -5.50 -29.19 -12.64
C PRO A 115 -7.00 -28.93 -12.42
N HIS A 116 -7.74 -29.82 -11.76
CA HIS A 116 -9.21 -29.75 -11.71
C HIS A 116 -9.76 -29.21 -10.38
N PHE A 117 -10.41 -28.04 -10.41
CA PHE A 117 -10.83 -27.27 -9.22
C PHE A 117 -11.89 -27.98 -8.33
N LEU A 118 -12.98 -28.47 -8.91
CA LEU A 118 -14.07 -29.12 -8.15
C LEU A 118 -13.62 -30.41 -7.49
N GLU A 119 -12.73 -31.14 -8.16
CA GLU A 119 -12.17 -32.39 -7.65
C GLU A 119 -11.18 -32.11 -6.52
N ASN A 120 -10.41 -31.01 -6.62
CA ASN A 120 -9.54 -30.55 -5.55
C ASN A 120 -10.30 -30.15 -4.28
N GLU A 121 -11.45 -29.49 -4.41
CA GLU A 121 -12.28 -29.10 -3.27
C GLU A 121 -12.88 -30.33 -2.57
N LYS A 122 -13.38 -31.30 -3.36
CA LYS A 122 -13.89 -32.56 -2.81
C LYS A 122 -12.79 -33.38 -2.15
N ARG A 123 -11.63 -33.51 -2.80
CA ARG A 123 -10.46 -34.21 -2.26
C ARG A 123 -9.92 -33.53 -1.02
N TYR A 124 -10.00 -32.19 -0.94
CA TYR A 124 -9.66 -31.43 0.25
C TYR A 124 -10.54 -31.85 1.43
N GLU A 125 -11.87 -31.87 1.23
CA GLU A 125 -12.83 -32.26 2.26
C GLU A 125 -12.65 -33.72 2.69
N GLU A 126 -12.37 -34.63 1.77
CA GLU A 126 -12.08 -36.03 2.07
C GLU A 126 -10.80 -36.20 2.92
N ILE A 127 -9.71 -35.52 2.55
CA ILE A 127 -8.45 -35.54 3.31
C ILE A 127 -8.65 -34.88 4.67
N LYS A 128 -9.34 -33.74 4.72
CA LYS A 128 -9.66 -33.02 5.96
C LYS A 128 -10.42 -33.92 6.94
N LYS A 129 -11.46 -34.62 6.47
CA LYS A 129 -12.22 -35.60 7.28
C LYS A 129 -11.34 -36.75 7.75
N SER A 130 -10.43 -37.23 6.91
CA SER A 130 -9.49 -38.29 7.30
C SER A 130 -8.47 -37.84 8.35
N ILE A 131 -8.02 -36.58 8.31
CA ILE A 131 -6.99 -36.04 9.22
C ILE A 131 -7.58 -35.63 10.56
N LEU A 132 -8.73 -34.94 10.55
CA LEU A 132 -9.35 -34.38 11.75
C LEU A 132 -10.34 -35.34 12.41
N GLY A 133 -10.78 -36.38 11.70
CA GLY A 133 -11.83 -37.31 12.15
C GLY A 133 -13.23 -36.73 11.95
N GLU A 134 -14.24 -37.61 11.89
CA GLU A 134 -15.66 -37.23 11.91
C GLU A 134 -16.04 -36.77 13.33
N GLU A 135 -15.68 -35.55 13.73
CA GLU A 135 -16.43 -34.86 14.77
C GLU A 135 -17.71 -34.32 14.13
N SER A 136 -18.80 -35.01 14.47
CA SER A 136 -20.18 -34.75 14.10
C SER A 136 -20.54 -33.27 14.16
N GLU A 137 -21.22 -32.82 13.11
CA GLU A 137 -21.83 -31.51 12.93
C GLU A 137 -22.64 -31.08 14.17
N GLU A 138 -22.06 -30.21 15.00
CA GLU A 138 -22.83 -29.27 15.80
C GLU A 138 -22.62 -27.87 15.24
N GLU A 139 -23.58 -27.43 14.42
CA GLU A 139 -23.85 -26.02 14.22
C GLU A 139 -24.26 -25.41 15.57
N ASP A 140 -23.36 -24.65 16.21
CA ASP A 140 -23.78 -23.49 17.01
C ASP A 140 -22.63 -22.48 17.16
N GLY A 141 -23.01 -21.19 17.15
CA GLY A 141 -22.30 -20.19 17.93
C GLY A 141 -21.18 -19.44 17.24
N SER A 142 -21.57 -18.52 16.34
CA SER A 142 -20.99 -17.17 16.23
C SER A 142 -19.65 -16.92 16.92
N ASN A 143 -18.56 -16.89 16.16
CA ASN A 143 -17.32 -16.25 16.61
C ASN A 143 -17.09 -14.96 15.83
N ALA A 144 -17.95 -13.98 16.09
CA ALA A 144 -17.61 -12.58 15.91
C ALA A 144 -16.53 -12.22 16.95
N ARG A 145 -15.29 -12.66 16.70
CA ARG A 145 -14.14 -12.22 17.46
C ARG A 145 -13.78 -10.80 17.00
N SER A 146 -14.32 -9.81 17.70
CA SER A 146 -13.72 -8.49 17.79
C SER A 146 -12.37 -8.64 18.48
N VAL A 147 -11.32 -8.87 17.69
CA VAL A 147 -9.94 -8.71 18.16
C VAL A 147 -9.54 -7.29 17.82
N ASP A 148 -9.92 -6.38 18.70
CA ASP A 148 -9.15 -5.16 18.94
C ASP A 148 -7.87 -5.59 19.65
N GLU A 149 -6.83 -5.89 18.87
CA GLU A 149 -5.46 -5.85 19.36
C GLU A 149 -4.63 -5.07 18.35
N GLU A 150 -4.33 -3.81 18.70
CA GLU A 150 -3.16 -3.08 18.22
C GLU A 150 -1.92 -3.94 18.51
N SER A 151 -1.61 -4.84 17.58
CA SER A 151 -0.32 -5.52 17.55
C SER A 151 0.67 -4.55 16.92
N ASN A 152 1.52 -4.01 17.78
CA ASN A 152 2.66 -3.18 17.41
C ASN A 152 3.63 -4.08 16.61
N GLU A 153 3.48 -4.10 15.28
CA GLU A 153 4.40 -4.80 14.38
C GLU A 153 5.76 -4.08 14.44
N GLU A 154 6.68 -4.58 15.26
CA GLU A 154 8.10 -4.26 15.10
C GLU A 154 8.57 -4.85 13.77
N GLN A 155 8.46 -4.00 12.76
CA GLN A 155 8.69 -4.30 11.36
C GLN A 155 10.17 -4.62 11.13
N MET A 156 10.47 -5.87 10.82
CA MET A 156 11.78 -6.25 10.32
C MET A 156 12.02 -5.57 8.96
N LYS A 157 12.88 -4.55 8.96
CA LYS A 157 13.27 -3.80 7.77
C LYS A 157 14.10 -4.69 6.86
N ILE A 158 13.47 -5.24 5.82
CA ILE A 158 14.16 -5.75 4.64
C ILE A 158 14.94 -4.57 4.04
N ASN A 159 16.27 -4.67 3.99
CA ASN A 159 17.10 -3.65 3.37
C ASN A 159 16.97 -3.77 1.85
N ASP A 160 16.12 -2.93 1.26
CA ASP A 160 15.85 -2.87 -0.18
C ASP A 160 16.94 -2.06 -0.89
N ASP A 161 17.96 -2.74 -1.44
CA ASP A 161 19.02 -2.12 -2.25
C ASP A 161 18.54 -1.76 -3.68
N THR A 162 17.31 -2.08 -4.05
CA THR A 162 16.79 -1.91 -5.42
C THR A 162 16.13 -0.54 -5.63
N GLY A 163 15.91 0.25 -4.57
CA GLY A 163 15.21 1.54 -4.63
C GLY A 163 13.75 1.44 -5.10
N THR A 164 13.19 0.23 -5.19
CA THR A 164 11.86 -0.04 -5.77
C THR A 164 10.76 0.65 -4.97
N ASN A 165 10.89 0.67 -3.64
CA ASN A 165 9.95 1.38 -2.78
C ASN A 165 9.92 2.89 -3.06
N LEU A 166 11.09 3.50 -3.33
CA LEU A 166 11.19 4.92 -3.65
C LEU A 166 10.57 5.22 -5.04
N VAL A 167 10.81 4.35 -6.02
CA VAL A 167 10.23 4.48 -7.36
C VAL A 167 8.71 4.36 -7.33
N ASN A 168 8.19 3.41 -6.55
CA ASN A 168 6.74 3.25 -6.36
C ASN A 168 6.12 4.46 -5.63
N LEU A 169 6.82 5.00 -4.63
CA LEU A 169 6.42 6.22 -3.92
C LEU A 169 6.35 7.41 -4.88
N ARG A 170 7.41 7.65 -5.67
CA ARG A 170 7.46 8.71 -6.70
C ARG A 170 6.34 8.58 -7.71
N SER A 171 6.10 7.37 -8.21
CA SER A 171 5.01 7.07 -9.16
C SER A 171 3.63 7.38 -8.56
N THR A 172 3.43 7.04 -7.29
CA THR A 172 2.17 7.31 -6.57
C THR A 172 1.95 8.80 -6.38
N ILE A 173 2.98 9.52 -5.94
CA ILE A 173 2.94 10.99 -5.75
C ILE A 173 2.65 11.68 -7.08
N TYR A 174 3.36 11.31 -8.14
CA TYR A 174 3.17 11.84 -9.49
C TYR A 174 1.72 11.66 -9.96
N LEU A 175 1.19 10.44 -9.84
CA LEU A 175 -0.19 10.14 -10.22
C LEU A 175 -1.20 10.98 -9.44
N ILE A 176 -0.99 11.21 -8.14
CA ILE A 176 -1.88 12.06 -7.35
C ILE A 176 -1.80 13.51 -7.83
N ILE A 177 -0.59 14.05 -8.03
CA ILE A 177 -0.40 15.45 -8.46
C ILE A 177 -1.05 15.70 -9.83
N MET A 178 -0.93 14.76 -10.77
CA MET A 178 -1.43 14.90 -12.14
C MET A 178 -2.91 14.55 -12.30
N SER A 179 -3.45 13.65 -11.47
CA SER A 179 -4.87 13.26 -11.54
C SER A 179 -5.79 14.15 -10.70
N SER A 180 -5.25 14.85 -9.71
CA SER A 180 -6.04 15.77 -8.88
C SER A 180 -6.42 17.03 -9.63
N ARG A 181 -7.69 17.42 -9.51
CA ARG A 181 -8.22 18.61 -10.14
C ARG A 181 -7.87 19.88 -9.37
N ASP A 182 -7.81 19.78 -8.04
CA ASP A 182 -7.60 20.90 -7.13
C ASP A 182 -6.46 20.64 -6.15
N PHE A 183 -5.69 21.69 -5.83
CA PHE A 183 -4.53 21.60 -4.92
C PHE A 183 -4.94 21.17 -3.50
N LYS A 184 -6.19 21.45 -3.09
CA LYS A 184 -6.72 21.01 -1.79
C LYS A 184 -6.91 19.50 -1.75
N GLU A 185 -7.44 18.94 -2.83
CA GLU A 185 -7.66 17.50 -2.99
C GLU A 185 -6.31 16.77 -3.06
N ALA A 186 -5.40 17.26 -3.90
CA ALA A 186 -4.04 16.73 -4.01
C ALA A 186 -3.32 16.75 -2.66
N GLY A 187 -3.37 17.89 -1.95
CA GLY A 187 -2.77 18.01 -0.62
C GLY A 187 -3.38 17.03 0.38
N HIS A 188 -4.71 16.85 0.41
CA HIS A 188 -5.34 15.89 1.32
C HIS A 188 -4.96 14.44 0.99
N LYS A 189 -4.86 14.07 -0.29
CA LYS A 189 -4.42 12.74 -0.72
C LYS A 189 -2.95 12.49 -0.39
N LEU A 190 -2.08 13.46 -0.62
CA LEU A 190 -0.63 13.35 -0.35
C LEU A 190 -0.36 13.24 1.16
N LEU A 191 -1.11 13.94 2.01
CA LEU A 191 -0.98 13.83 3.47
C LEU A 191 -1.49 12.50 4.05
N LYS A 192 -2.26 11.72 3.29
CA LYS A 192 -2.68 10.36 3.68
C LYS A 192 -1.61 9.31 3.39
N ILE A 193 -0.60 9.65 2.59
CA ILE A 193 0.53 8.76 2.35
C ILE A 193 1.37 8.72 3.63
N LYS A 194 1.65 7.51 4.12
CA LYS A 194 2.59 7.31 5.21
C LYS A 194 4.01 7.47 4.65
N LEU A 195 4.64 8.59 4.96
CA LEU A 195 6.03 8.87 4.59
C LEU A 195 6.94 8.42 5.73
N GLU A 196 8.03 7.73 5.41
CA GLU A 196 9.09 7.45 6.37
C GLU A 196 9.92 8.72 6.61
N PRO A 197 10.52 8.90 7.81
CA PRO A 197 11.39 10.04 8.09
C PRO A 197 12.54 10.14 7.06
N GLY A 198 12.67 11.29 6.41
CA GLY A 198 13.63 11.56 5.33
C GLY A 198 13.07 11.42 3.90
N GLN A 199 11.81 10.98 3.74
CA GLN A 199 11.13 10.91 2.44
C GLN A 199 10.29 12.17 2.14
N GLU A 200 10.24 13.14 3.04
CA GLU A 200 9.49 14.40 2.89
C GLU A 200 9.97 15.24 1.69
N LYS A 201 11.21 15.01 1.27
CA LYS A 201 11.79 15.59 0.04
C LYS A 201 11.10 15.09 -1.23
N GLU A 202 10.57 13.87 -1.24
CA GLU A 202 10.05 13.22 -2.46
C GLU A 202 8.76 13.88 -2.98
N PRO A 203 7.74 14.18 -2.14
CA PRO A 203 6.58 14.99 -2.56
C PRO A 203 6.97 16.34 -3.13
N CYS A 204 7.96 16.99 -2.52
CA CYS A 204 8.41 18.32 -2.93
C CYS A 204 9.19 18.25 -4.24
N ALA A 205 10.07 17.25 -4.43
CA ALA A 205 10.80 17.01 -5.68
C ALA A 205 9.85 16.74 -6.85
N MET A 206 8.94 15.77 -6.69
CA MET A 206 7.95 15.45 -7.72
C MET A 206 7.06 16.64 -8.08
N LEU A 207 6.68 17.46 -7.09
CA LEU A 207 5.89 18.67 -7.35
C LEU A 207 6.63 19.67 -8.24
N LEU A 208 7.93 19.88 -7.99
CA LEU A 208 8.75 20.80 -8.77
C LEU A 208 9.07 20.25 -10.16
N GLU A 209 9.36 18.95 -10.26
CA GLU A 209 9.58 18.28 -11.54
C GLU A 209 8.34 18.42 -12.43
N CYS A 210 7.14 18.09 -11.93
CA CYS A 210 5.89 18.30 -12.64
C CYS A 210 5.71 19.77 -13.05
N CYS A 211 5.94 20.71 -12.13
CA CYS A 211 5.81 22.15 -12.39
C CYS A 211 6.75 22.62 -13.52
N SER A 212 7.96 22.07 -13.60
CA SER A 212 8.96 22.41 -14.62
C SER A 212 8.67 21.81 -16.00
N GLN A 213 7.98 20.67 -16.05
CA GLN A 213 7.62 20.01 -17.32
C GLN A 213 6.39 20.65 -17.98
N GLU A 214 5.62 21.46 -17.23
CA GLU A 214 4.46 22.14 -17.78
C GLU A 214 4.84 23.30 -18.70
N LYS A 215 4.22 23.35 -19.88
CA LYS A 215 4.45 24.41 -20.88
C LYS A 215 4.06 25.80 -20.37
N THR A 216 3.12 25.85 -19.42
CA THR A 216 2.62 27.09 -18.83
C THR A 216 2.50 26.94 -17.33
N TYR A 217 2.98 27.94 -16.59
CA TYR A 217 2.89 27.95 -15.13
C TYR A 217 1.45 27.92 -14.62
N LEU A 218 1.10 26.86 -13.90
CA LEU A 218 -0.17 26.74 -13.19
C LEU A 218 -0.02 27.13 -11.72
N ARG A 219 -0.92 28.02 -11.24
CA ARG A 219 -0.95 28.42 -9.82
C ARG A 219 -1.16 27.25 -8.86
N TYR A 220 -1.78 26.18 -9.35
CA TYR A 220 -1.98 24.90 -8.65
C TYR A 220 -0.73 24.44 -7.90
N TYR A 221 0.43 24.37 -8.57
CA TYR A 221 1.67 23.86 -7.97
C TYR A 221 2.13 24.71 -6.78
N SER A 222 2.14 26.04 -6.92
CA SER A 222 2.54 26.92 -5.81
C SER A 222 1.58 26.91 -4.64
N LEU A 223 0.27 26.75 -4.89
CA LEU A 223 -0.71 26.68 -3.82
C LEU A 223 -0.57 25.36 -3.05
N LEU A 224 -0.27 24.26 -3.75
CA LEU A 224 0.06 22.97 -3.15
C LEU A 224 1.36 23.04 -2.33
N GLY A 225 2.44 23.60 -2.90
CA GLY A 225 3.71 23.80 -2.20
C GLY A 225 3.58 24.70 -0.97
N LYS A 226 2.85 25.82 -1.08
CA LYS A 226 2.55 26.71 0.06
C LYS A 226 1.79 25.97 1.16
N ARG A 227 0.83 25.13 0.79
CA ARG A 227 0.08 24.31 1.75
C ARG A 227 1.00 23.33 2.48
N PHE A 228 1.94 22.68 1.80
CA PHE A 228 2.93 21.83 2.48
C PHE A 228 3.78 22.62 3.48
N CYS A 229 4.27 23.79 3.08
CA CYS A 229 5.05 24.67 3.97
C CYS A 229 4.25 25.15 5.20
N MET A 230 2.92 25.32 5.07
CA MET A 230 2.04 25.69 6.18
C MET A 230 1.77 24.54 7.16
N ILE A 231 1.88 23.29 6.70
CA ILE A 231 1.61 22.11 7.52
C ILE A 231 2.84 21.73 8.34
N ASN A 232 4.00 21.66 7.69
CA ASN A 232 5.25 21.31 8.36
C ASN A 232 6.40 22.16 7.81
N ARG A 233 7.20 22.73 8.72
CA ARG A 233 8.38 23.53 8.38
C ARG A 233 9.47 22.71 7.67
N VAL A 234 9.50 21.39 7.86
CA VAL A 234 10.42 20.49 7.13
C VAL A 234 10.28 20.68 5.62
N TYR A 235 9.05 20.76 5.10
CA TYR A 235 8.85 20.98 3.66
C TYR A 235 9.40 22.32 3.17
N LEU A 236 9.41 23.36 4.01
CA LEU A 236 9.97 24.66 3.67
C LEU A 236 11.50 24.58 3.51
N GLU A 237 12.16 23.81 4.37
CA GLU A 237 13.60 23.56 4.29
C GLU A 237 13.93 22.72 3.05
N GLU A 238 13.17 21.65 2.79
CA GLU A 238 13.33 20.84 1.57
C GLU A 238 13.16 21.66 0.28
N PHE A 239 12.13 22.52 0.20
CA PHE A 239 11.96 23.41 -0.95
C PHE A 239 13.12 24.40 -1.12
N ARG A 240 13.75 24.83 -0.01
CA ARG A 240 14.93 25.69 -0.05
C ARG A 240 16.16 24.93 -0.55
N ASP A 241 16.36 23.70 -0.09
CA ASP A 241 17.51 22.90 -0.50
C ASP A 241 17.42 22.49 -1.98
N MET A 242 16.21 22.12 -2.44
CA MET A 242 15.98 21.82 -3.86
C MET A 242 16.07 23.03 -4.78
N PHE A 243 15.85 24.24 -4.25
CA PHE A 243 16.10 25.46 -5.01
C PHE A 243 17.57 25.57 -5.43
N GLU A 244 18.50 25.15 -4.58
CA GLU A 244 19.93 25.20 -4.86
C GLU A 244 20.42 24.01 -5.70
N SER A 245 19.82 22.84 -5.52
CA SER A 245 20.28 21.56 -6.09
C SER A 245 19.61 21.14 -7.41
N ILE A 246 18.28 21.27 -7.54
CA ILE A 246 17.51 20.57 -8.59
C ILE A 246 17.04 21.49 -9.71
N PHE A 247 16.95 22.81 -9.50
CA PHE A 247 16.29 23.65 -10.51
C PHE A 247 17.15 23.89 -11.75
N PRO A 248 16.67 23.49 -12.96
CA PRO A 248 17.39 23.71 -14.20
C PRO A 248 17.44 25.22 -14.50
N LYS A 249 18.61 25.82 -14.30
CA LYS A 249 18.95 27.20 -14.73
C LYS A 249 19.26 27.27 -16.23
N ASP A 250 19.04 26.15 -16.92
CA ASP A 250 19.47 25.87 -18.29
C ASP A 250 18.62 26.62 -19.32
N SER A 251 17.33 26.84 -19.01
CA SER A 251 16.40 27.56 -19.88
C SER A 251 15.74 28.77 -19.18
N PRO A 252 15.44 29.85 -19.94
CA PRO A 252 14.71 31.01 -19.44
C PRO A 252 13.31 30.67 -18.94
N GLU A 253 12.61 29.73 -19.59
CA GLU A 253 11.24 29.32 -19.23
C GLU A 253 11.23 28.66 -17.84
N ASN A 254 12.17 27.74 -17.59
CA ASN A 254 12.33 27.07 -16.30
C ASN A 254 12.67 28.07 -15.19
N THR A 255 13.49 29.08 -15.50
CA THR A 255 13.84 30.14 -14.55
C THR A 255 12.62 31.00 -14.18
N GLU A 256 11.72 31.30 -15.13
CA GLU A 256 10.50 32.06 -14.85
C GLU A 256 9.50 31.27 -14.00
N VAL A 257 9.27 30.00 -14.34
CA VAL A 257 8.45 29.06 -13.56
C VAL A 257 8.94 29.01 -12.11
N SER A 258 10.25 28.91 -11.92
CA SER A 258 10.90 28.89 -10.60
C SER A 258 10.60 30.15 -9.80
N ILE A 259 10.85 31.33 -10.38
CA ILE A 259 10.60 32.60 -9.69
C ILE A 259 9.14 32.71 -9.27
N ARG A 260 8.21 32.34 -10.16
CA ARG A 260 6.78 32.38 -9.86
C ARG A 260 6.46 31.42 -8.71
N PHE A 261 6.90 30.17 -8.77
CA PHE A 261 6.68 29.18 -7.72
C PHE A 261 7.20 29.66 -6.35
N PHE A 262 8.49 30.03 -6.27
CA PHE A 262 9.14 30.44 -5.02
C PHE A 262 8.61 31.76 -4.45
N THR A 263 8.17 32.68 -5.32
CA THR A 263 7.52 33.91 -4.89
C THR A 263 6.17 33.63 -4.20
N TYR A 264 5.39 32.66 -4.71
CA TYR A 264 4.08 32.34 -4.15
C TYR A 264 4.13 31.57 -2.83
N ILE A 265 5.14 30.72 -2.63
CA ILE A 265 5.35 30.02 -1.35
C ILE A 265 6.01 30.92 -0.28
N SER A 266 6.29 32.18 -0.61
CA SER A 266 6.79 33.22 0.31
C SER A 266 8.17 32.93 0.91
N LEU A 267 9.07 32.29 0.15
CA LEU A 267 10.49 32.25 0.50
C LEU A 267 11.12 33.60 0.18
N GLU A 268 10.88 34.65 0.97
CA GLU A 268 11.23 36.05 0.63
C GLU A 268 12.71 36.32 0.26
N SER A 269 13.64 35.48 0.71
CA SER A 269 15.08 35.62 0.46
C SER A 269 15.54 35.05 -0.89
N VAL A 270 14.91 33.99 -1.38
CA VAL A 270 15.31 33.25 -2.59
C VAL A 270 15.05 34.02 -3.92
N PRO A 271 13.91 34.72 -4.09
CA PRO A 271 13.57 35.42 -5.33
C PRO A 271 14.51 36.57 -5.69
N LYS A 272 15.26 37.15 -4.74
CA LYS A 272 16.20 38.25 -5.02
C LYS A 272 17.34 37.76 -5.93
N ASN A 273 17.97 36.65 -5.56
CA ASN A 273 19.10 36.07 -6.30
C ASN A 273 18.69 35.60 -7.72
N LEU A 274 17.50 35.02 -7.87
CA LEU A 274 16.99 34.58 -9.18
C LEU A 274 16.56 35.72 -10.10
N ARG A 275 15.95 36.77 -9.55
CA ARG A 275 15.56 37.95 -10.34
C ARG A 275 16.80 38.66 -10.89
N GLU A 276 17.87 38.69 -10.11
CA GLU A 276 19.16 39.21 -10.55
C GLU A 276 19.77 38.33 -11.65
N TYR A 277 19.72 37.00 -11.52
CA TYR A 277 20.11 36.08 -12.60
C TYR A 277 19.31 36.29 -13.90
N GLN A 278 17.98 36.41 -13.82
CA GLN A 278 17.15 36.71 -15.00
C GLN A 278 17.49 38.05 -15.64
N TRP A 279 17.75 39.07 -14.82
CA TRP A 279 18.17 40.39 -15.30
C TRP A 279 19.51 40.29 -16.04
N GLN A 280 20.48 39.54 -15.50
CA GLN A 280 21.77 39.29 -16.15
C GLN A 280 21.59 38.54 -17.48
N GLN A 281 20.76 37.49 -17.53
CA GLN A 281 20.52 36.71 -18.75
C GLN A 281 19.78 37.52 -19.84
N ARG A 282 18.78 38.32 -19.47
CA ARG A 282 18.11 39.25 -20.40
C ARG A 282 19.07 40.31 -20.92
N ASN A 283 19.98 40.79 -20.09
CA ASN A 283 20.97 41.79 -20.51
C ASN A 283 22.15 41.21 -21.30
N LYS A 284 22.44 39.90 -21.16
CA LYS A 284 23.34 39.17 -22.06
C LYS A 284 22.69 38.98 -23.43
N ARG A 285 21.43 38.53 -23.50
CA ARG A 285 20.68 38.43 -24.78
C ARG A 285 20.53 39.75 -25.54
N LYS A 286 20.55 40.90 -24.85
CA LYS A 286 20.52 42.25 -25.45
C LYS A 286 21.90 42.76 -25.89
N ARG A 287 22.97 42.18 -25.36
CA ARG A 287 24.36 42.44 -25.73
C ARG A 287 24.81 41.25 -26.56
N GLY A 288 24.44 41.23 -27.84
CA GLY A 288 24.72 40.09 -28.71
C GLY A 288 26.21 39.73 -28.72
N ASP A 289 26.52 38.58 -28.12
CA ASP A 289 27.68 37.73 -28.38
C ASP A 289 27.12 36.34 -28.73
#